data_AF-A0A844XXA1-F1
#
_entry.id   AF-A0A844XXA1-F1
#
_cell.length_a   1.000
_cell.length_b   1.000
_cell.length_c   1.000
_cell.angle_alpha   90.00
_cell.angle_beta   90.00
_cell.angle_gamma   90.00
#
_symmetry.space_group_name_H-M   'P 1'
#
loop_
_entity.id
_entity.type
_entity.pdbx_description
1 polymer ?
#
loop_
_entity_poly.entity_id
_entity_poly.type
_entity_poly.pdbx_seq_one_letter_code
_entity_poly.pdbx_strand_id
1 'polypeptide(L)' 'MQTVSTITCPQCEAATTETMPSNACWFFYECPHCQKRLKPLAGDCCVFCSYGDVPCPPIQEARENGGGSTCGASQ' A
#
# COMPACT_ATOMS: atom_id res chain seq x y z
N MET A 1 -12.67 3.80 -7.15
CA MET A 1 -11.58 4.00 -6.18
C MET A 1 -11.86 3.17 -4.93
N GLN A 2 -11.09 2.10 -4.73
CA GLN A 2 -11.21 1.26 -3.54
C GLN A 2 -10.28 1.83 -2.45
N THR A 3 -10.87 2.31 -1.36
CA THR A 3 -10.14 2.90 -0.22
C THR A 3 -9.87 1.88 0.87
N VAL A 4 -10.33 0.64 0.75
CA VAL A 4 -10.11 -0.40 1.74
C VAL A 4 -9.11 -1.39 1.18
N SER A 5 -8.07 -1.71 1.96
CA SER A 5 -7.07 -2.70 1.57
C SER A 5 -6.65 -3.51 2.79
N THR A 6 -6.53 -4.82 2.58
CA THR A 6 -6.15 -5.75 3.64
C THR A 6 -4.63 -5.92 3.64
N ILE A 7 -3.97 -5.43 4.68
CA ILE A 7 -2.54 -5.61 4.91
C ILE A 7 -2.34 -6.94 5.60
N THR A 8 -1.52 -7.81 5.00
CA THR A 8 -1.11 -9.07 5.63
C THR A 8 0.29 -8.94 6.22
N CYS A 9 0.41 -9.15 7.53
CA CYS A 9 1.69 -9.06 8.21
C CYS A 9 2.54 -10.32 7.97
N PRO A 10 3.75 -10.23 7.38
CA PRO A 10 4.60 -11.41 7.14
C PRO A 10 5.26 -11.97 8.41
N GLN A 11 5.04 -11.36 9.58
CA GLN A 11 5.64 -11.79 10.85
C GLN A 11 4.69 -12.62 11.71
N CYS A 12 3.38 -12.38 11.61
CA CYS A 12 2.36 -13.11 12.36
C CYS A 12 1.23 -13.65 11.47
N GLU A 13 1.34 -13.47 10.16
CA GLU A 13 0.33 -13.87 9.15
C GLU A 13 -1.07 -13.27 9.38
N ALA A 14 -1.16 -12.27 10.25
CA ALA A 14 -2.41 -11.59 10.54
C ALA A 14 -2.77 -10.63 9.41
N ALA A 15 -4.00 -10.74 8.93
CA ALA A 15 -4.59 -9.83 7.97
C ALA A 15 -5.39 -8.75 8.69
N THR A 16 -5.08 -7.48 8.41
CA THR A 16 -5.79 -6.33 8.97
C THR A 16 -6.33 -5.47 7.85
N THR A 17 -7.63 -5.25 7.87
CA THR A 17 -8.32 -4.44 6.87
C THR A 17 -8.29 -2.98 7.29
N GLU A 18 -7.51 -2.17 6.56
CA GLU A 18 -7.35 -0.75 6.84
C GLU A 18 -7.93 0.08 5.70
N THR A 19 -8.45 1.27 6.05
CA THR A 19 -8.92 2.22 5.04
C THR A 19 -7.74 3.11 4.65
N MET A 20 -7.22 2.92 3.44
CA MET A 20 -6.25 3.82 2.82
C MET A 20 -6.85 5.22 2.69
N PRO A 21 -6.27 6.24 3.35
CA PRO A 21 -6.65 7.61 3.08
C PRO A 21 -6.23 7.96 1.65
N SER A 22 -7.16 8.51 0.87
CA SER A 22 -6.94 8.85 -0.55
C SER A 22 -5.79 9.84 -0.78
N ASN A 23 -5.32 10.50 0.27
CA ASN A 23 -4.35 11.59 0.22
C ASN A 23 -3.00 11.27 0.91
N ALA A 24 -2.74 10.02 1.32
CA ALA A 24 -1.47 9.68 1.97
C ALA A 24 -1.02 8.23 1.75
N CYS A 25 0.22 8.06 1.29
CA CYS A 25 0.90 6.76 1.29
C CYS A 25 1.47 6.46 2.68
N TRP A 26 1.04 5.37 3.31
CA TRP A 26 1.63 4.92 4.57
C TRP A 26 2.97 4.27 4.32
N PHE A 27 4.05 4.98 4.68
CA PHE A 27 5.40 4.42 4.60
C PHE A 27 5.68 3.46 5.76
N PHE A 28 5.10 3.70 6.94
CA PHE A 28 5.24 2.80 8.08
C PHE A 28 3.86 2.30 8.49
N TYR A 29 3.77 1.00 8.75
CA TYR A 29 2.57 0.39 9.31
C TYR A 29 2.95 -0.41 10.53
N GLU A 30 2.28 -0.15 11.65
CA GLU A 30 2.43 -0.94 12.85
C GLU A 30 1.33 -1.98 12.89
N CYS A 31 1.70 -3.26 12.87
CA CYS A 31 0.73 -4.33 12.92
C CYS A 31 0.04 -4.35 14.30
N PRO A 32 -1.30 -4.23 14.40
CA PRO A 32 -1.98 -4.22 15.70
C PRO A 32 -1.91 -5.57 16.43
N HIS A 33 -1.61 -6.66 15.72
CA HIS A 33 -1.52 -8.00 16.31
C HIS A 33 -0.17 -8.28 16.98
N CYS A 34 0.94 -7.87 16.36
CA CYS A 34 2.30 -8.15 16.85
C CYS A 34 3.11 -6.89 17.20
N GLN A 35 2.52 -5.71 17.03
CA GLN A 35 3.13 -4.39 17.25
C GLN A 35 4.46 -4.19 16.50
N LYS A 36 4.71 -4.97 15.43
CA LYS A 36 5.88 -4.78 14.59
C LYS A 36 5.64 -3.68 13.58
N ARG A 37 6.64 -2.82 13.45
CA ARG A 37 6.69 -1.77 12.42
C ARG A 37 7.18 -2.36 11.10
N LEU A 38 6.26 -2.54 10.17
CA LEU A 38 6.52 -2.92 8.79
C LEU A 38 6.94 -1.69 7.98
N LYS A 39 7.87 -1.92 7.06
CA LYS A 39 8.36 -0.93 6.09
C LYS A 39 8.13 -1.48 4.68
N PRO A 40 7.94 -0.62 3.66
CA PRO A 40 7.71 -1.08 2.29
C PRO A 40 8.97 -1.81 1.78
N LEU A 41 8.77 -2.72 0.85
CA LEU A 41 9.86 -3.36 0.12
C LEU A 41 10.55 -2.33 -0.78
N ALA A 42 11.83 -2.59 -1.09
CA ALA A 42 12.59 -1.74 -1.99
C ALA A 42 11.96 -1.80 -3.40
N GLY A 43 11.41 -0.67 -3.88
CA GLY A 43 10.69 -0.57 -5.15
C GLY A 43 9.21 -0.20 -5.00
N ASP A 44 8.66 -0.31 -3.79
CA ASP A 44 7.28 0.08 -3.50
C ASP A 44 7.18 1.45 -2.82
N CYS A 45 6.11 2.18 -3.10
CA CYS A 45 5.88 3.51 -2.53
C CYS A 45 5.27 3.48 -1.12
N CYS A 46 4.59 2.39 -0.73
CA CYS A 46 3.91 2.27 0.56
C CYS A 46 3.70 0.81 0.99
N VAL A 47 3.40 0.63 2.27
CA VAL A 47 3.12 -0.69 2.87
C VAL A 47 1.96 -1.43 2.20
N PHE A 48 0.99 -0.71 1.64
CA PHE A 48 -0.13 -1.28 0.91
C PHE A 48 0.30 -1.85 -0.46
N CYS A 49 1.29 -1.27 -1.13
CA CYS A 49 1.80 -1.83 -2.38
C CYS A 49 2.64 -3.10 -2.13
N SER A 50 3.34 -3.17 -0.99
CA SER A 50 4.17 -4.33 -0.65
C SER A 50 3.40 -5.47 0.01
N TYR A 51 2.46 -5.16 0.90
CA TYR A 51 1.78 -6.15 1.77
C TYR A 51 0.26 -6.07 1.70
N GLY A 52 -0.29 -5.09 0.98
CA GLY A 52 -1.73 -4.96 0.78
C GLY A 52 -2.18 -5.77 -0.43
N ASP A 53 -3.43 -6.25 -0.37
CA ASP A 53 -4.07 -6.91 -1.51
C ASP A 53 -4.38 -5.93 -2.65
N VAL A 54 -4.86 -4.74 -2.27
CA VAL A 54 -5.22 -3.67 -3.22
C VAL A 54 -4.13 -2.59 -3.23
N PRO A 55 -3.56 -2.23 -4.40
CA PRO A 55 -2.52 -1.21 -4.52
C PRO A 55 -3.06 0.19 -4.21
N CYS A 56 -2.17 1.15 -3.96
CA CYS A 56 -2.56 2.49 -3.53
C CYS A 56 -3.44 3.24 -4.57
N PRO A 57 -4.33 4.15 -4.13
CA PRO A 57 -5.20 4.93 -5.00
C PRO A 57 -4.52 5.56 -6.23
N PRO A 58 -3.33 6.19 -6.13
CA PRO A 58 -2.68 6.74 -7.32
C PRO A 58 -2.26 5.67 -8.35
N ILE A 59 -1.94 4.44 -7.91
CA ILE A 59 -1.68 3.33 -8.83
C ILE A 59 -2.98 2.80 -9.44
N GLN A 60 -4.07 2.73 -8.66
CA GLN A 60 -5.38 2.35 -9.20
C GLN A 60 -5.83 3.34 -10.28
N GLU A 61 -5.73 4.64 -9.98
CA GLU A 61 -6.11 5.72 -10.91
C GLU A 61 -5.20 5.75 -12.15
N ALA A 62 -3.89 5.52 -12.00
CA ALA A 62 -2.98 5.39 -13.14
C ALA A 62 -3.31 4.19 -14.04
N ARG A 63 -3.70 3.04 -13.45
CA ARG A 63 -4.16 1.86 -14.21
C ARG A 63 -5.46 2.12 -14.94
N GLU A 64 -6.41 2.81 -14.33
CA GLU A 64 -7.69 3.17 -14.96
C GLU A 64 -7.52 4.18 -16.11
N ASN A 65 -6.51 5.05 -16.05
CA ASN A 65 -6.24 6.05 -17.09
C ASN A 65 -5.26 5.60 -18.19
N GLY A 66 -4.82 4.34 -18.20
CA GLY A 66 -3.97 3.80 -19.28
C GLY A 66 -2.53 4.36 -19.34
N GLY A 67 -2.04 4.95 -18.25
CA GLY A 67 -0.67 5.47 -18.13
C GLY A 67 0.29 4.38 -17.65
N GLY A 68 1.23 3.98 -18.52
CA GLY A 68 2.20 2.92 -18.27
C GLY A 68 2.99 3.07 -16.96
N SER A 69 3.28 1.92 -16.36
CA SER A 69 4.08 1.70 -15.15
C SER A 69 5.40 2.47 -15.14
N THR A 70 5.44 3.63 -14.48
CA THR A 70 6.69 4.22 -14.00
C THR A 70 6.40 5.14 -12.82
N CYS A 71 6.80 4.68 -11.64
CA CYS A 71 6.95 5.50 -10.45
C CYS A 71 8.20 6.37 -10.63
N GLY A 72 8.06 7.47 -11.37
CA GLY A 72 9.09 8.52 -11.43
C GLY A 72 9.36 9.04 -12.83
N ALA A 73 8.61 10.05 -13.24
CA ALA A 73 9.14 11.14 -14.05
C ALA A 73 8.24 12.36 -13.88
N SER A 74 8.74 13.31 -13.10
CA SER A 74 8.36 14.70 -13.19
C SER A 74 8.69 15.25 -14.58
N GLN A 75 7.71 15.96 -15.16
CA GLN A 75 7.76 16.83 -16.35
C GLN A 75 7.50 16.16 -17.70
#